data_AF-A0A2V7XHH8-F1
#
_entry.id   AF-A0A2V7XHH8-F1
#
_cell.length_a   1.000
_cell.length_b   1.000
_cell.length_c   1.000
_cell.angle_alpha   90.00
_cell.angle_beta   90.00
_cell.angle_gamma   90.00
#
_symmetry.space_group_name_H-M   'P 1'
#
loop_
_entity.id
_entity.type
_entity.pdbx_description
1 polymer ?
#
loop_
_entity_poly.entity_id
_entity_poly.type
_entity_poly.pdbx_seq_one_letter_code
_entity_poly.pdbx_strand_id
1 'polypeptide(L)'
;MMPAAGASAAPASSAPSVAAEAPSPEATAPTEPYDIAHARIEEERGEPMGLAARVTVPPELQHYSDRRRFLAVQMADSQEEKYDLPQDDADLVAMYRAGKLVEMPLITDDYILYDIGTDATDDPMVKYDPAAKKDVPLFASAADLDAALASLADQAPHARTARARAAAESRRKFLAGYYDDPAKREELLRKGVDVASLAANFEGTSYDLADPAARARFDARLLSLTRPQTRPVIEELAREYRTKFGRLLPITSLVRTERYQRRLSRVNANATHVEIPPHTTGCAFDISYRYMAADEQQFLMDRIAQLEDEGKVEAIKERRNHFHVFVFADGRRPPEALVAQFLDEVDASHAAERAAAPRRSGRARHGARAR
;
A
#
# COMPACT_ATOMS: atom_id res chain seq x y z
N MET A 1 -34.70 -34.68 58.99
CA MET A 1 -33.89 -33.61 59.61
C MET A 1 -32.42 -33.94 59.34
N MET A 2 -31.76 -33.13 58.50
CA MET A 2 -30.31 -32.98 58.29
C MET A 2 -29.36 -34.16 58.61
N PRO A 3 -28.63 -34.72 57.63
CA PRO A 3 -27.29 -35.25 57.86
C PRO A 3 -26.22 -34.22 57.47
N ALA A 4 -25.21 -34.03 58.32
CA ALA A 4 -24.07 -33.16 58.08
C ALA A 4 -22.81 -33.97 57.74
N ALA A 5 -22.19 -33.55 56.63
CA ALA A 5 -20.75 -33.51 56.33
C ALA A 5 -19.93 -34.81 56.39
N GLY A 6 -19.90 -35.51 55.25
CA GLY A 6 -18.75 -36.32 54.84
C GLY A 6 -17.81 -35.50 53.96
N ALA A 7 -16.51 -35.58 54.24
CA ALA A 7 -15.43 -34.93 53.52
C ALA A 7 -15.36 -35.41 52.05
N SER A 8 -15.21 -34.46 51.12
CA SER A 8 -14.88 -34.74 49.72
C SER A 8 -13.64 -33.94 49.33
N ALA A 9 -12.63 -34.66 48.88
CA ALA A 9 -11.38 -34.15 48.35
C ALA A 9 -11.62 -33.29 47.10
N ALA A 10 -10.88 -32.19 46.99
CA ALA A 10 -10.81 -31.37 45.80
C ALA A 10 -9.83 -31.99 44.79
N PRO A 11 -10.19 -32.16 43.50
CA PRO A 11 -9.21 -32.39 42.46
C PRO A 11 -8.58 -31.05 42.04
N ALA A 12 -7.25 -31.08 41.89
CA ALA A 12 -6.44 -29.99 41.39
C ALA A 12 -6.88 -29.59 39.97
N SER A 13 -7.07 -28.28 39.77
CA SER A 13 -7.32 -27.66 38.48
C SER A 13 -6.07 -27.78 37.60
N SER A 14 -6.14 -28.61 36.57
CA SER A 14 -5.17 -28.64 35.48
C SER A 14 -5.51 -27.55 34.47
N ALA A 15 -4.62 -26.57 34.33
CA ALA A 15 -4.69 -25.53 33.30
C ALA A 15 -4.73 -26.12 31.88
N PRO A 16 -5.42 -25.47 30.92
CA PRO A 16 -5.40 -25.91 29.53
C PRO A 16 -4.02 -25.67 28.92
N SER A 17 -3.44 -26.74 28.39
CA SER A 17 -2.25 -26.74 27.55
C SER A 17 -2.50 -25.87 26.33
N VAL A 18 -1.72 -24.80 26.17
CA VAL A 18 -1.68 -23.98 24.96
C VAL A 18 -1.19 -24.90 23.83
N ALA A 19 -2.10 -25.21 22.90
CA ALA A 19 -1.73 -25.89 21.67
C ALA A 19 -0.78 -24.96 20.90
N ALA A 20 0.42 -25.45 20.61
CA ALA A 20 1.35 -24.79 19.72
C ALA A 20 0.67 -24.60 18.36
N GLU A 21 0.59 -23.35 17.94
CA GLU A 21 0.17 -22.93 16.61
C GLU A 21 1.09 -23.60 15.57
N ALA A 22 0.48 -24.35 14.64
CA ALA A 22 1.22 -25.05 13.61
C ALA A 22 1.94 -24.04 12.69
N PRO A 23 3.17 -24.33 12.22
CA PRO A 23 3.85 -23.47 11.29
C PRO A 23 3.03 -23.31 10.01
N SER A 24 2.89 -22.08 9.53
CA SER A 24 2.35 -21.77 8.21
C SER A 24 3.04 -22.62 7.15
N PRO A 25 2.30 -23.17 6.16
CA PRO A 25 2.92 -23.96 5.10
C PRO A 25 3.97 -23.11 4.38
N GLU A 26 5.20 -23.63 4.27
CA GLU A 26 6.26 -23.03 3.46
C GLU A 26 5.73 -22.72 2.07
N ALA A 27 5.80 -21.46 1.65
CA ALA A 27 5.44 -21.05 0.31
C ALA A 27 6.30 -21.81 -0.70
N THR A 28 5.67 -22.71 -1.48
CA THR A 28 6.33 -23.42 -2.57
C THR A 28 6.91 -22.41 -3.54
N ALA A 29 8.16 -22.61 -3.97
CA ALA A 29 8.78 -21.72 -4.96
C ALA A 29 7.90 -21.67 -6.24
N PRO A 30 7.66 -20.47 -6.79
CA PRO A 30 6.80 -20.30 -7.96
C PRO A 30 7.32 -21.13 -9.12
N THR A 31 6.40 -21.84 -9.77
CA THR A 31 6.73 -22.79 -10.85
C THR A 31 7.25 -22.11 -12.12
N GLU A 32 7.00 -20.80 -12.31
CA GLU A 32 7.33 -20.03 -13.50
C GLU A 32 8.10 -18.74 -13.17
N PRO A 33 9.10 -18.32 -13.98
CA PRO A 33 9.79 -17.04 -13.80
C PRO A 33 8.86 -15.83 -13.95
N TYR A 34 9.13 -14.77 -13.18
CA TYR A 34 8.30 -13.55 -13.16
C TYR A 34 8.06 -12.95 -14.55
N ASP A 35 9.10 -12.80 -15.39
CA ASP A 35 8.96 -12.18 -16.71
C ASP A 35 8.02 -12.97 -17.64
N ILE A 36 8.03 -14.30 -17.51
CA ILE A 36 7.14 -15.17 -18.29
C ILE A 36 5.71 -15.04 -17.77
N ALA A 37 5.53 -15.11 -16.45
CA ALA A 37 4.22 -14.93 -15.83
C ALA A 37 3.61 -13.54 -16.13
N HIS A 38 4.44 -12.49 -16.12
CA HIS A 38 4.06 -11.13 -16.50
C HIS A 38 3.57 -11.07 -17.95
N ALA A 39 4.36 -11.60 -18.89
CA ALA A 39 3.96 -11.66 -20.31
C ALA A 39 2.68 -12.49 -20.51
N ARG A 40 2.50 -13.56 -19.73
CA ARG A 40 1.28 -14.38 -19.79
C ARG A 40 0.05 -13.57 -19.41
N ILE A 41 0.10 -12.71 -18.39
CA ILE A 41 -1.05 -11.86 -18.02
C ILE A 41 -1.58 -11.08 -19.23
N GLU A 42 -0.69 -10.51 -20.04
CA GLU A 42 -1.02 -9.67 -21.19
C GLU A 42 -1.49 -10.43 -22.45
N GLU A 43 -1.46 -11.77 -22.45
CA GLU A 43 -1.92 -12.57 -23.57
C GLU A 43 -3.32 -12.17 -24.03
N GLU A 44 -3.57 -12.18 -25.34
CA GLU A 44 -4.91 -11.96 -25.88
C GLU A 44 -5.82 -13.18 -25.64
N ARG A 45 -7.12 -12.93 -25.46
CA ARG A 45 -8.15 -13.97 -25.28
C ARG A 45 -8.95 -14.28 -26.55
N GLY A 46 -8.71 -13.54 -27.63
CA GLY A 46 -9.53 -13.63 -28.85
C GLY A 46 -10.94 -13.04 -28.71
N GLU A 47 -11.22 -12.37 -27.59
CA GLU A 47 -12.50 -11.72 -27.28
C GLU A 47 -12.28 -10.35 -26.62
N PRO A 48 -13.33 -9.49 -26.50
CA PRO A 48 -13.19 -8.19 -25.85
C PRO A 48 -12.76 -8.31 -24.39
N MET A 49 -11.65 -7.67 -24.04
CA MET A 49 -11.07 -7.66 -22.69
C MET A 49 -11.17 -6.29 -22.01
N GLY A 50 -10.91 -6.24 -20.70
CA GLY A 50 -10.83 -4.99 -19.95
C GLY A 50 -12.14 -4.22 -20.02
N LEU A 51 -12.05 -2.92 -20.29
CA LEU A 51 -13.24 -2.06 -20.49
C LEU A 51 -14.11 -2.45 -21.71
N ALA A 52 -13.57 -3.19 -22.68
CA ALA A 52 -14.34 -3.60 -23.85
C ALA A 52 -15.20 -4.86 -23.58
N ALA A 53 -14.89 -5.61 -22.51
CA ALA A 53 -15.66 -6.77 -22.09
C ALA A 53 -17.08 -6.36 -21.67
N ARG A 54 -18.08 -7.14 -22.09
CA ARG A 54 -19.48 -6.91 -21.70
C ARG A 54 -19.79 -7.69 -20.45
N VAL A 55 -19.92 -6.99 -19.33
CA VAL A 55 -20.16 -7.57 -18.00
C VAL A 55 -21.38 -6.95 -17.34
N THR A 56 -21.99 -7.65 -16.39
CA THR A 56 -23.03 -7.10 -15.52
C THR A 56 -22.44 -6.87 -14.14
N VAL A 57 -22.23 -5.60 -13.80
CA VAL A 57 -21.61 -5.23 -12.52
C VAL A 57 -22.63 -5.48 -11.39
N PRO A 58 -22.33 -6.34 -10.40
CA PRO A 58 -23.18 -6.55 -9.24
C PRO A 58 -23.42 -5.25 -8.47
N PRO A 59 -24.58 -5.05 -7.80
CA PRO A 59 -24.88 -3.84 -7.03
C PRO A 59 -23.81 -3.46 -6.01
N GLU A 60 -23.17 -4.44 -5.38
CA GLU A 60 -22.14 -4.32 -4.35
C GLU A 60 -20.91 -3.57 -4.91
N LEU A 61 -20.49 -3.91 -6.14
CA LEU A 61 -19.34 -3.28 -6.80
C LEU A 61 -19.70 -1.98 -7.54
N GLN A 62 -20.93 -1.48 -7.41
CA GLN A 62 -21.34 -0.19 -7.96
C GLN A 62 -21.11 0.93 -6.93
N HIS A 63 -20.98 2.16 -7.42
CA HIS A 63 -21.03 3.30 -6.51
C HIS A 63 -22.39 3.36 -5.82
N TYR A 64 -22.38 3.53 -4.49
CA TYR A 64 -23.54 3.96 -3.73
C TYR A 64 -24.19 5.21 -4.32
N SER A 65 -25.50 5.36 -4.09
CA SER A 65 -26.23 6.59 -4.40
C SER A 65 -25.57 7.82 -3.76
N ASP A 66 -25.11 7.67 -2.52
CA ASP A 66 -24.19 8.60 -1.87
C ASP A 66 -22.74 8.13 -2.08
N ARG A 67 -22.04 8.77 -3.02
CA ARG A 67 -20.66 8.42 -3.38
C ARG A 67 -19.65 8.59 -2.24
N ARG A 68 -20.00 9.32 -1.18
CA ARG A 68 -19.14 9.52 -0.01
C ARG A 68 -19.04 8.25 0.84
N ARG A 69 -20.10 7.44 0.81
CA ARG A 69 -20.24 6.25 1.66
C ARG A 69 -19.09 5.27 1.51
N PHE A 70 -18.67 4.99 0.28
CA PHE A 70 -17.58 4.03 0.02
C PHE A 70 -16.32 4.37 0.82
N LEU A 71 -15.92 5.64 0.80
CA LEU A 71 -14.74 6.10 1.49
C LEU A 71 -14.99 6.26 3.00
N ALA A 72 -16.18 6.73 3.39
CA ALA A 72 -16.57 6.86 4.78
C ALA A 72 -16.56 5.53 5.53
N VAL A 73 -16.95 4.43 4.89
CA VAL A 73 -16.87 3.07 5.47
C VAL A 73 -15.43 2.68 5.80
N GLN A 74 -14.50 2.98 4.90
CA GLN A 74 -13.08 2.64 5.07
C GLN A 74 -12.42 3.52 6.13
N MET A 75 -12.80 4.79 6.21
CA MET A 75 -12.36 5.71 7.26
C MET A 75 -12.91 5.30 8.64
N ALA A 76 -14.17 4.85 8.70
CA ALA A 76 -14.79 4.32 9.91
C ALA A 76 -14.05 3.09 10.45
N ASP A 77 -13.78 2.10 9.60
CA ASP A 77 -12.97 0.92 9.99
C ASP A 77 -11.59 1.34 10.49
N SER A 78 -10.94 2.25 9.77
CA SER A 78 -9.60 2.73 10.14
C SER A 78 -9.57 3.44 11.50
N GLN A 79 -10.61 4.19 11.84
CA GLN A 79 -10.73 4.85 13.14
C GLN A 79 -11.04 3.84 14.26
N GLU A 80 -11.94 2.88 14.00
CA GLU A 80 -12.31 1.84 14.96
C GLU A 80 -11.09 0.99 15.34
N GLU A 81 -10.35 0.54 14.33
CA GLU A 81 -9.15 -0.29 14.46
C GLU A 81 -7.89 0.49 14.85
N LYS A 82 -7.93 1.83 14.77
CA LYS A 82 -6.82 2.74 15.10
C LYS A 82 -5.54 2.36 14.35
N TYR A 83 -5.65 2.17 13.04
CA TYR A 83 -4.51 1.79 12.22
C TYR A 83 -3.39 2.82 12.29
N ASP A 84 -2.16 2.35 12.53
CA ASP A 84 -0.98 3.13 12.19
C ASP A 84 -0.86 3.23 10.67
N LEU A 85 -0.71 4.46 10.16
CA LEU A 85 -0.58 4.75 8.74
C LEU A 85 0.90 5.07 8.44
N PRO A 86 1.53 4.39 7.47
CA PRO A 86 2.92 4.64 7.12
C PRO A 86 3.05 5.96 6.36
N GLN A 87 3.82 6.90 6.90
CA GLN A 87 4.08 8.18 6.23
C GLN A 87 5.10 8.02 5.11
N ASP A 88 6.05 7.10 5.30
CA ASP A 88 7.23 6.90 4.46
C ASP A 88 7.79 5.47 4.61
N ASP A 89 8.91 5.25 3.92
CA ASP A 89 9.54 3.94 3.77
C ASP A 89 10.05 3.42 5.12
N ALA A 90 10.51 4.30 6.03
CA ALA A 90 10.94 3.89 7.37
C ALA A 90 9.78 3.43 8.25
N ASP A 91 8.61 4.05 8.11
CA ASP A 91 7.41 3.58 8.81
C ASP A 91 6.97 2.20 8.31
N LEU A 92 7.06 1.92 7.01
CA LEU A 92 6.81 0.57 6.47
C LEU A 92 7.76 -0.46 7.07
N VAL A 93 9.06 -0.17 7.13
CA VAL A 93 10.06 -1.04 7.75
C VAL A 93 9.75 -1.29 9.22
N ALA A 94 9.40 -0.24 9.97
CA ALA A 94 9.03 -0.36 11.38
C ALA A 94 7.77 -1.20 11.58
N MET A 95 6.74 -1.00 10.74
CA MET A 95 5.50 -1.77 10.78
C MET A 95 5.71 -3.25 10.44
N TYR A 96 6.51 -3.55 9.42
CA TYR A 96 6.88 -4.92 9.06
C TYR A 96 7.64 -5.62 10.20
N ARG A 97 8.65 -4.97 10.78
CA ARG A 97 9.40 -5.52 11.93
C ARG A 97 8.52 -5.75 13.16
N ALA A 98 7.50 -4.93 13.35
CA ALA A 98 6.52 -5.07 14.42
C ALA A 98 5.44 -6.13 14.14
N GLY A 99 5.47 -6.81 12.98
CA GLY A 99 4.45 -7.78 12.56
C GLY A 99 3.10 -7.17 12.20
N LYS A 100 3.02 -5.83 12.05
CA LYS A 100 1.80 -5.12 11.66
C LYS A 100 1.52 -5.24 10.16
N LEU A 101 2.58 -5.46 9.38
CA LEU A 101 2.53 -5.74 7.96
C LEU A 101 3.32 -7.01 7.67
N VAL A 102 2.90 -7.70 6.61
CA VAL A 102 3.51 -8.94 6.14
C VAL A 102 3.74 -8.85 4.63
N GLU A 103 4.79 -9.48 4.14
CA GLU A 103 5.17 -9.41 2.73
C GLU A 103 4.31 -10.31 1.86
N MET A 104 3.79 -9.81 0.75
CA MET A 104 3.29 -10.67 -0.33
C MET A 104 4.45 -11.03 -1.27
N PRO A 105 4.75 -12.32 -1.51
CA PRO A 105 5.66 -12.74 -2.57
C PRO A 105 5.28 -12.12 -3.91
N LEU A 106 6.27 -11.71 -4.72
CA LEU A 106 6.05 -11.09 -6.03
C LEU A 106 5.26 -11.98 -7.00
N ILE A 107 5.41 -13.30 -6.86
CA ILE A 107 4.72 -14.29 -7.66
C ILE A 107 4.55 -15.57 -6.85
N THR A 108 3.39 -16.18 -6.98
CA THR A 108 3.05 -17.52 -6.46
C THR A 108 2.45 -18.36 -7.58
N ASP A 109 1.98 -19.56 -7.27
CA ASP A 109 1.22 -20.36 -8.25
C ASP A 109 -0.19 -19.79 -8.51
N ASP A 110 -0.69 -18.88 -7.68
CA ASP A 110 -2.07 -18.38 -7.74
C ASP A 110 -2.18 -16.92 -8.19
N TYR A 111 -1.19 -16.07 -7.87
CA TYR A 111 -1.20 -14.65 -8.22
C TYR A 111 0.17 -14.12 -8.63
N ILE A 112 0.14 -12.93 -9.24
CA ILE A 112 1.33 -12.12 -9.53
C ILE A 112 1.10 -10.68 -9.03
N LEU A 113 2.11 -10.11 -8.38
CA LEU A 113 2.16 -8.69 -8.08
C LEU A 113 2.57 -7.95 -9.36
N TYR A 114 1.59 -7.56 -10.14
CA TYR A 114 1.73 -7.01 -11.48
C TYR A 114 1.96 -5.50 -11.43
N ASP A 115 3.12 -5.06 -11.93
CA ASP A 115 3.52 -3.64 -12.00
C ASP A 115 3.53 -2.89 -10.65
N ILE A 116 3.58 -3.61 -9.51
CA ILE A 116 3.72 -2.99 -8.19
C ILE A 116 5.05 -2.25 -8.09
N GLY A 117 4.98 -0.98 -7.69
CA GLY A 117 6.16 -0.15 -7.50
C GLY A 117 6.89 0.22 -8.79
N THR A 118 6.25 0.15 -9.96
CA THR A 118 6.84 0.63 -11.23
C THR A 118 7.11 2.14 -11.24
N ASP A 119 6.41 2.91 -10.40
CA ASP A 119 6.67 4.32 -10.13
C ASP A 119 7.73 4.55 -9.04
N ALA A 120 8.30 3.49 -8.46
CA ALA A 120 9.39 3.60 -7.49
C ALA A 120 10.59 4.28 -8.17
N THR A 121 10.99 5.41 -7.61
CA THR A 121 12.11 6.20 -8.12
C THR A 121 13.43 5.71 -7.54
N ASP A 122 14.53 6.13 -8.14
CA ASP A 122 15.89 5.93 -7.62
C ASP A 122 16.22 6.83 -6.41
N ASP A 123 15.19 7.45 -5.81
CA ASP A 123 15.29 8.36 -4.69
C ASP A 123 16.00 7.68 -3.50
N PRO A 124 16.77 8.43 -2.71
CA PRO A 124 17.24 7.95 -1.42
C PRO A 124 16.07 7.52 -0.54
N MET A 125 16.29 6.55 0.35
CA MET A 125 15.32 6.23 1.41
C MET A 125 15.16 7.46 2.32
N VAL A 126 13.92 7.82 2.69
CA VAL A 126 13.66 9.06 3.45
C VAL A 126 12.70 8.87 4.61
N LYS A 127 12.80 9.79 5.58
CA LYS A 127 11.70 10.16 6.47
C LYS A 127 10.97 11.36 5.87
N TYR A 128 9.64 11.29 5.79
CA TYR A 128 8.81 12.42 5.46
C TYR A 128 8.52 13.27 6.72
N ASP A 129 8.79 14.57 6.63
CA ASP A 129 8.37 15.57 7.62
C ASP A 129 7.05 16.22 7.13
N PRO A 130 5.91 15.92 7.77
CA PRO A 130 4.62 16.47 7.38
C PRO A 130 4.48 17.97 7.65
N ALA A 131 5.12 18.49 8.70
CA ALA A 131 5.05 19.90 9.06
C ALA A 131 5.84 20.76 8.06
N ALA A 132 7.04 20.33 7.71
CA ALA A 132 7.87 21.02 6.72
C ALA A 132 7.51 20.64 5.26
N LYS A 133 6.73 19.58 5.05
CA LYS A 133 6.42 18.96 3.75
C LYS A 133 7.70 18.59 2.98
N LYS A 134 8.68 18.00 3.68
CA LYS A 134 10.03 17.74 3.17
C LYS A 134 10.41 16.26 3.33
N ASP A 135 11.18 15.78 2.37
CA ASP A 135 11.80 14.45 2.41
C ASP A 135 13.21 14.57 2.98
N VAL A 136 13.44 13.92 4.13
CA VAL A 136 14.70 13.92 4.87
C VAL A 136 15.41 12.59 4.60
N PRO A 137 16.57 12.59 3.91
CA PRO A 137 17.31 11.36 3.65
C PRO A 137 17.67 10.65 4.94
N LEU A 138 17.56 9.33 4.90
CA LEU A 138 18.03 8.44 5.95
C LEU A 138 19.44 7.95 5.62
N PHE A 139 20.26 7.80 6.64
CA PHE A 139 21.62 7.28 6.53
C PHE A 139 21.76 6.01 7.34
N ALA A 140 22.42 4.99 6.79
CA ALA A 140 22.62 3.70 7.44
C ALA A 140 23.53 3.80 8.68
N SER A 141 24.35 4.85 8.77
CA SER A 141 25.22 5.11 9.91
C SER A 141 25.56 6.60 10.05
N ALA A 142 26.12 6.96 11.21
CA ALA A 142 26.72 8.27 11.42
C ALA A 142 27.87 8.54 10.44
N ALA A 143 28.66 7.52 10.09
CA ALA A 143 29.76 7.64 9.15
C ALA A 143 29.26 7.97 7.72
N ASP A 144 28.14 7.39 7.30
CA ASP A 144 27.53 7.70 5.99
C ASP A 144 26.99 9.13 5.94
N LEU A 145 26.39 9.61 7.03
CA LEU A 145 25.98 11.00 7.16
C LEU A 145 27.20 11.94 7.07
N ASP A 146 28.26 11.65 7.82
CA ASP A 146 29.48 12.47 7.84
C ASP A 146 30.15 12.48 6.46
N ALA A 147 30.21 11.34 5.77
CA ALA A 147 30.70 11.23 4.40
C ALA A 147 29.86 12.04 3.42
N ALA A 148 28.53 12.01 3.54
CA ALA A 148 27.63 12.79 2.71
C ALA A 148 27.81 14.31 2.94
N LEU A 149 27.95 14.74 4.20
CA LEU A 149 28.21 16.14 4.56
C LEU A 149 29.58 16.61 4.05
N ALA A 150 30.61 15.77 4.15
CA ALA A 150 31.95 16.05 3.63
C ALA A 150 31.95 16.17 2.09
N SER A 151 31.25 15.26 1.40
CA SER A 151 31.08 15.30 -0.06
C SER A 151 30.38 16.59 -0.51
N LEU A 152 29.31 17.02 0.18
CA LEU A 152 28.64 18.29 -0.12
C LEU A 152 29.55 19.51 0.14
N ALA A 153 30.36 19.45 1.20
CA ALA A 153 31.32 20.51 1.53
C ALA A 153 32.43 20.64 0.49
N ASP A 154 32.89 19.52 -0.10
CA ASP A 154 33.89 19.49 -1.16
C ASP A 154 33.31 19.90 -2.52
N GLN A 155 32.08 19.50 -2.83
CA GLN A 155 31.42 19.84 -4.10
C GLN A 155 31.16 21.34 -4.25
N ALA A 156 30.81 22.04 -3.17
CA ALA A 156 30.47 23.47 -3.23
C ALA A 156 31.58 24.36 -3.84
N PRO A 157 32.85 24.30 -3.38
CA PRO A 157 33.93 25.08 -3.97
C PRO A 157 34.35 24.61 -5.38
N HIS A 158 34.19 23.31 -5.69
CA HIS A 158 34.58 22.72 -6.97
C HIS A 158 33.47 22.73 -8.04
N ALA A 159 32.30 23.29 -7.73
CA ALA A 159 31.16 23.27 -8.64
C ALA A 159 31.39 24.18 -9.86
N ARG A 160 31.20 23.63 -11.06
CA ARG A 160 31.39 24.36 -12.34
C ARG A 160 30.39 25.50 -12.56
N THR A 161 29.29 25.52 -11.82
CA THR A 161 28.23 26.52 -11.96
C THR A 161 27.79 27.04 -10.60
N ALA A 162 27.39 28.32 -10.55
CA ALA A 162 26.81 28.92 -9.35
C ALA A 162 25.57 28.15 -8.87
N ARG A 163 24.77 27.60 -9.79
CA ARG A 163 23.61 26.77 -9.47
C ARG A 163 24.00 25.48 -8.74
N ALA A 164 25.01 24.77 -9.23
CA ALA A 164 25.49 23.54 -8.61
C ALA A 164 26.09 23.81 -7.20
N ARG A 165 26.87 24.89 -7.06
CA ARG A 165 27.36 25.33 -5.74
C ARG A 165 26.23 25.63 -4.77
N ALA A 166 25.26 26.45 -5.19
CA ALA A 166 24.11 26.80 -4.37
C ALA A 166 23.27 25.56 -3.99
N ALA A 167 23.15 24.57 -4.89
CA ALA A 167 22.46 23.32 -4.61
C ALA A 167 23.19 22.50 -3.51
N ALA A 168 24.51 22.37 -3.59
CA ALA A 168 25.32 21.68 -2.58
C ALA A 168 25.25 22.38 -1.21
N GLU A 169 25.41 23.70 -1.18
CA GLU A 169 25.31 24.50 0.06
C GLU A 169 23.91 24.43 0.67
N SER A 170 22.86 24.55 -0.14
CA SER A 170 21.46 24.42 0.29
C SER A 170 21.16 23.03 0.84
N ARG A 171 21.66 21.97 0.19
CA ARG A 171 21.49 20.60 0.66
C ARG A 171 22.19 20.35 1.98
N ARG A 172 23.43 20.86 2.15
CA ARG A 172 24.16 20.78 3.42
C ARG A 172 23.41 21.50 4.54
N LYS A 173 22.94 22.73 4.30
CA LYS A 173 22.15 23.49 5.28
C LYS A 173 20.83 22.78 5.62
N PHE A 174 20.20 22.16 4.63
CA PHE A 174 19.00 21.36 4.86
C PHE A 174 19.29 20.18 5.80
N LEU A 175 20.33 19.38 5.55
CA LEU A 175 20.69 18.26 6.42
C LEU A 175 21.03 18.72 7.84
N ALA A 176 21.82 19.78 7.98
CA ALA A 176 22.14 20.39 9.27
C ALA A 176 20.88 20.74 10.09
N GLY A 177 19.84 21.28 9.45
CA GLY A 177 18.57 21.60 10.12
C GLY A 177 17.82 20.40 10.73
N TYR A 178 18.14 19.16 10.35
CA TYR A 178 17.57 17.94 10.92
C TYR A 178 18.57 17.17 11.79
N TYR A 179 19.83 17.13 11.39
CA TYR A 179 20.86 16.30 12.00
C TYR A 179 21.76 17.02 13.02
N ASP A 180 21.69 18.36 13.15
CA ASP A 180 22.43 19.09 14.20
C ASP A 180 21.75 18.98 15.57
N ASP A 181 20.45 18.71 15.60
CA ASP A 181 19.71 18.41 16.83
C ASP A 181 20.02 16.97 17.28
N PRO A 182 20.58 16.74 18.48
CA PRO A 182 21.00 15.39 18.90
C PRO A 182 19.87 14.37 18.95
N ALA A 183 18.67 14.78 19.40
CA ALA A 183 17.54 13.87 19.54
C ALA A 183 16.97 13.48 18.17
N LYS A 184 16.81 14.45 17.26
CA LYS A 184 16.38 14.18 15.87
C LYS A 184 17.42 13.36 15.12
N ARG A 185 18.71 13.65 15.31
CA ARG A 185 19.82 12.90 14.73
C ARG A 185 19.76 11.44 15.16
N GLU A 186 19.61 11.17 16.45
CA GLU A 186 19.50 9.81 16.98
C GLU A 186 18.30 9.08 16.38
N GLU A 187 17.12 9.73 16.34
CA GLU A 187 15.92 9.13 15.76
C GLU A 187 16.09 8.79 14.26
N LEU A 188 16.59 9.73 13.46
CA LEU A 188 16.78 9.55 12.03
C LEU A 188 17.84 8.50 11.70
N LEU A 189 18.95 8.47 12.46
CA LEU A 189 19.96 7.43 12.31
C LEU A 189 19.42 6.06 12.69
N ARG A 190 18.64 5.96 13.77
CA ARG A 190 17.99 4.68 14.13
C ARG A 190 17.09 4.19 13.00
N LYS A 191 16.24 5.06 12.43
CA LYS A 191 15.41 4.73 11.28
C LYS A 191 16.23 4.29 10.06
N GLY A 192 17.32 4.99 9.78
CA GLY A 192 18.22 4.63 8.68
C GLY A 192 18.92 3.27 8.90
N VAL A 193 19.32 2.95 10.13
CA VAL A 193 19.83 1.64 10.52
C VAL A 193 18.77 0.56 10.33
N ASP A 194 17.53 0.79 10.77
CA ASP A 194 16.43 -0.18 10.64
C ASP A 194 16.15 -0.51 9.17
N VAL A 195 16.11 0.52 8.31
CA VAL A 195 15.95 0.42 6.86
C VAL A 195 17.12 -0.34 6.22
N ALA A 196 18.36 0.06 6.51
CA ALA A 196 19.55 -0.60 5.97
C ALA A 196 19.67 -2.05 6.43
N SER A 197 19.32 -2.34 7.68
CA SER A 197 19.32 -3.70 8.22
C SER A 197 18.27 -4.58 7.55
N LEU A 198 17.08 -4.04 7.22
CA LEU A 198 16.10 -4.81 6.46
C LEU A 198 16.58 -5.02 5.03
N ALA A 199 17.08 -3.97 4.37
CA ALA A 199 17.61 -4.05 3.01
C ALA A 199 18.76 -5.06 2.87
N ALA A 200 19.60 -5.21 3.90
CA ALA A 200 20.68 -6.20 3.90
C ALA A 200 20.19 -7.66 3.88
N ASN A 201 18.97 -7.92 4.37
CA ASN A 201 18.33 -9.23 4.30
C ASN A 201 16.81 -9.09 4.47
N PHE A 202 16.10 -8.90 3.37
CA PHE A 202 14.65 -8.91 3.33
C PHE A 202 14.20 -10.23 2.70
N GLU A 203 13.75 -11.16 3.55
CA GLU A 203 13.28 -12.50 3.14
C GLU A 203 14.30 -13.24 2.24
N GLY A 204 15.58 -13.20 2.62
CA GLY A 204 16.67 -13.85 1.88
C GLY A 204 17.23 -13.06 0.71
N THR A 205 16.70 -11.86 0.43
CA THR A 205 17.18 -10.97 -0.64
C THR A 205 17.90 -9.76 -0.05
N SER A 206 19.09 -9.45 -0.58
CA SER A 206 19.87 -8.27 -0.20
C SER A 206 19.76 -7.17 -1.25
N TYR A 207 19.66 -5.93 -0.80
CA TYR A 207 19.56 -4.71 -1.62
C TYR A 207 20.66 -3.73 -1.22
N ASP A 208 21.55 -3.39 -2.16
CA ASP A 208 22.56 -2.37 -1.95
C ASP A 208 21.93 -0.98 -2.06
N LEU A 209 21.68 -0.32 -0.93
CA LEU A 209 21.07 1.01 -0.92
C LEU A 209 21.97 2.11 -1.52
N ALA A 210 23.25 1.84 -1.82
CA ALA A 210 24.08 2.74 -2.60
C ALA A 210 23.74 2.69 -4.11
N ASP A 211 23.26 1.55 -4.62
CA ASP A 211 22.83 1.37 -6.01
C ASP A 211 21.40 1.91 -6.25
N PRO A 212 21.22 2.91 -7.12
CA PRO A 212 19.92 3.39 -7.59
C PRO A 212 18.91 2.29 -7.95
N ALA A 213 19.36 1.27 -8.69
CA ALA A 213 18.46 0.22 -9.16
C ALA A 213 18.04 -0.71 -8.02
N ALA A 214 18.96 -1.04 -7.11
CA ALA A 214 18.63 -1.80 -5.91
C ALA A 214 17.71 -1.03 -4.95
N ARG A 215 17.85 0.29 -4.81
CA ARG A 215 16.91 1.13 -4.06
C ARG A 215 15.50 1.07 -4.64
N ALA A 216 15.35 1.23 -5.95
CA ALA A 216 14.04 1.14 -6.59
C ALA A 216 13.40 -0.24 -6.41
N ARG A 217 14.19 -1.33 -6.52
CA ARG A 217 13.70 -2.69 -6.23
C ARG A 217 13.31 -2.88 -4.76
N PHE A 218 14.04 -2.29 -3.83
CA PHE A 218 13.72 -2.37 -2.40
C PHE A 218 12.45 -1.57 -2.08
N ASP A 219 12.30 -0.37 -2.62
CA ASP A 219 11.08 0.45 -2.47
C ASP A 219 9.85 -0.30 -3.03
N ALA A 220 9.96 -0.86 -4.24
CA ALA A 220 8.90 -1.70 -4.81
C ALA A 220 8.57 -2.91 -3.92
N ARG A 221 9.59 -3.52 -3.29
CA ARG A 221 9.40 -4.64 -2.33
C ARG A 221 8.68 -4.19 -1.05
N LEU A 222 8.95 -2.99 -0.54
CA LEU A 222 8.20 -2.45 0.61
C LEU A 222 6.73 -2.20 0.26
N LEU A 223 6.43 -1.86 -0.99
CA LEU A 223 5.05 -1.73 -1.48
C LEU A 223 4.34 -3.07 -1.70
N SER A 224 5.03 -4.21 -1.57
CA SER A 224 4.39 -5.53 -1.55
C SER A 224 3.86 -5.94 -0.17
N LEU A 225 4.04 -5.09 0.83
CA LEU A 225 3.54 -5.34 2.18
C LEU A 225 2.01 -5.14 2.26
N THR A 226 1.36 -5.90 3.12
CA THR A 226 -0.07 -5.78 3.43
C THR A 226 -0.34 -6.15 4.89
N ARG A 227 -1.50 -5.81 5.44
CA ARG A 227 -1.85 -6.28 6.79
C ARG A 227 -2.13 -7.78 6.80
N PRO A 228 -1.84 -8.50 7.91
CA PRO A 228 -2.05 -9.94 8.00
C PRO A 228 -3.44 -10.42 7.57
N GLN A 229 -4.51 -9.69 7.94
CA GLN A 229 -5.90 -10.01 7.57
C GLN A 229 -6.19 -9.92 6.07
N THR A 230 -5.46 -9.09 5.32
CA THR A 230 -5.69 -8.86 3.89
C THR A 230 -5.18 -10.02 3.05
N ARG A 231 -4.05 -10.62 3.47
CA ARG A 231 -3.38 -11.71 2.74
C ARG A 231 -4.32 -12.90 2.47
N PRO A 232 -5.04 -13.47 3.45
CA PRO A 232 -5.94 -14.59 3.22
C PRO A 232 -7.02 -14.31 2.16
N VAL A 233 -7.55 -13.08 2.12
CA VAL A 233 -8.56 -12.69 1.11
C VAL A 233 -7.95 -12.69 -0.30
N ILE A 234 -6.74 -12.15 -0.45
CA ILE A 234 -6.02 -12.17 -1.74
C ILE A 234 -5.73 -13.61 -2.16
N GLU A 235 -5.19 -14.42 -1.26
CA GLU A 235 -4.83 -15.82 -1.53
C GLU A 235 -6.05 -16.67 -1.87
N GLU A 236 -7.20 -16.44 -1.22
CA GLU A 236 -8.46 -17.11 -1.53
C GLU A 236 -8.96 -16.76 -2.94
N LEU A 237 -9.10 -15.46 -3.25
CA LEU A 237 -9.53 -15.00 -4.57
C LEU A 237 -8.59 -15.49 -5.69
N ALA A 238 -7.28 -15.43 -5.44
CA ALA A 238 -6.26 -15.86 -6.38
C ALA A 238 -6.36 -17.36 -6.68
N ARG A 239 -6.48 -18.19 -5.64
CA ARG A 239 -6.58 -19.65 -5.77
C ARG A 239 -7.84 -20.07 -6.50
N GLU A 240 -8.97 -19.45 -6.20
CA GLU A 240 -10.23 -19.74 -6.89
C GLU A 240 -10.17 -19.30 -8.37
N TYR A 241 -9.60 -18.12 -8.65
CA TYR A 241 -9.38 -17.64 -10.01
C TYR A 241 -8.44 -18.56 -10.80
N ARG A 242 -7.31 -18.97 -10.19
CA ARG A 242 -6.36 -19.92 -10.77
C ARG A 242 -7.01 -21.27 -11.03
N THR A 243 -7.85 -21.77 -10.12
CA THR A 243 -8.58 -23.03 -10.27
C THR A 243 -9.55 -22.97 -11.46
N LYS A 244 -10.24 -21.84 -11.64
CA LYS A 244 -11.24 -21.69 -12.69
C LYS A 244 -10.64 -21.44 -14.07
N PHE A 245 -9.60 -20.61 -14.17
CA PHE A 245 -9.08 -20.14 -15.46
C PHE A 245 -7.67 -20.64 -15.79
N GLY A 246 -6.95 -21.24 -14.84
CA GLY A 246 -5.57 -21.67 -15.03
C GLY A 246 -4.57 -20.51 -15.18
N ARG A 247 -4.94 -19.32 -14.70
CA ARG A 247 -4.18 -18.06 -14.84
C ARG A 247 -3.88 -17.45 -13.48
N LEU A 248 -2.81 -16.66 -13.41
CA LEU A 248 -2.46 -15.92 -12.20
C LEU A 248 -3.36 -14.69 -12.07
N LEU A 249 -3.81 -14.40 -10.85
CA LEU A 249 -4.54 -13.16 -10.55
C LEU A 249 -3.56 -11.96 -10.51
N PRO A 250 -3.75 -10.92 -11.34
CA PRO A 250 -2.86 -9.76 -11.35
C PRO A 250 -3.26 -8.73 -10.27
N ILE A 251 -2.50 -8.69 -9.17
CA ILE A 251 -2.64 -7.70 -8.10
C ILE A 251 -1.72 -6.51 -8.40
N THR A 252 -2.27 -5.30 -8.48
CA THR A 252 -1.54 -4.12 -8.95
C THR A 252 -1.19 -3.10 -7.88
N SER A 253 -1.74 -3.25 -6.68
CA SER A 253 -1.38 -2.40 -5.54
C SER A 253 -1.74 -3.07 -4.22
N LEU A 254 -0.97 -2.73 -3.17
CA LEU A 254 -1.18 -3.16 -1.79
C LEU A 254 -1.03 -1.93 -0.88
N VAL A 255 -0.10 -1.94 0.08
CA VAL A 255 0.16 -0.77 0.92
C VAL A 255 0.76 0.37 0.12
N ARG A 256 0.41 1.61 0.47
CA ARG A 256 1.07 2.83 0.00
C ARG A 256 1.45 3.68 1.20
N THR A 257 2.53 4.46 1.09
CA THR A 257 2.84 5.50 2.08
C THR A 257 2.04 6.77 1.80
N GLU A 258 1.78 7.60 2.82
CA GLU A 258 1.18 8.92 2.59
C GLU A 258 2.05 9.78 1.66
N ARG A 259 3.38 9.69 1.79
CA ARG A 259 4.33 10.30 0.84
C ARG A 259 4.08 9.84 -0.60
N TYR A 260 3.92 8.54 -0.81
CA TYR A 260 3.64 7.97 -2.13
C TYR A 260 2.28 8.46 -2.67
N GLN A 261 1.23 8.42 -1.86
CA GLN A 261 -0.10 8.93 -2.23
C GLN A 261 -0.06 10.42 -2.62
N ARG A 262 0.70 11.26 -1.90
CA ARG A 262 0.88 12.69 -2.22
C ARG A 262 1.70 12.94 -3.47
N ARG A 263 2.64 12.05 -3.82
CA ARG A 263 3.36 12.15 -5.09
C ARG A 263 2.43 11.79 -6.25
N LEU A 264 1.66 10.70 -6.11
CA LEU A 264 0.63 10.33 -7.07
C LEU A 264 -0.37 11.46 -7.29
N SER A 265 -0.81 12.16 -6.25
CA SER A 265 -1.78 13.25 -6.37
C SER A 265 -1.28 14.45 -7.19
N ARG A 266 0.04 14.63 -7.37
CA ARG A 266 0.62 15.69 -8.21
C ARG A 266 0.48 15.40 -9.70
N VAL A 267 0.43 14.12 -10.06
CA VAL A 267 0.36 13.66 -11.46
C VAL A 267 -1.00 13.06 -11.82
N ASN A 268 -1.75 12.59 -10.82
CA ASN A 268 -3.07 11.98 -10.95
C ASN A 268 -4.11 12.77 -10.14
N ALA A 269 -4.98 13.48 -10.84
CA ALA A 269 -6.05 14.29 -10.25
C ALA A 269 -7.14 13.48 -9.49
N ASN A 270 -7.01 12.15 -9.42
CA ASN A 270 -7.93 11.27 -8.71
C ASN A 270 -7.31 10.58 -7.49
N ALA A 271 -6.05 10.87 -7.14
CA ALA A 271 -5.53 10.38 -5.87
C ALA A 271 -6.30 11.12 -4.76
N THR A 272 -7.04 10.36 -3.95
CA THR A 272 -7.87 10.91 -2.88
C THR A 272 -6.98 11.58 -1.83
N HIS A 273 -7.36 12.81 -1.48
CA HIS A 273 -6.80 13.66 -0.42
C HIS A 273 -7.64 13.55 0.86
N VAL A 274 -8.26 12.40 1.12
CA VAL A 274 -8.84 12.13 2.43
C VAL A 274 -7.74 11.94 3.46
N GLU A 275 -8.09 12.19 4.72
CA GLU A 275 -7.19 12.01 5.88
C GLU A 275 -6.63 10.58 5.93
N ILE A 276 -7.43 9.59 5.50
CA ILE A 276 -7.03 8.17 5.49
C ILE A 276 -7.21 7.59 4.08
N PRO A 277 -6.20 7.66 3.20
CA PRO A 277 -6.24 7.00 1.90
C PRO A 277 -6.26 5.47 2.08
N PRO A 278 -7.13 4.72 1.39
CA PRO A 278 -7.40 3.31 1.73
C PRO A 278 -6.16 2.42 1.72
N HIS A 279 -5.28 2.56 0.73
CA HIS A 279 -4.03 1.79 0.65
C HIS A 279 -3.02 2.11 1.77
N THR A 280 -3.11 3.26 2.44
CA THR A 280 -2.23 3.56 3.58
C THR A 280 -2.55 2.71 4.81
N THR A 281 -3.76 2.15 4.88
CA THR A 281 -4.13 1.23 5.96
C THR A 281 -3.41 -0.12 5.84
N GLY A 282 -2.99 -0.52 4.63
CA GLY A 282 -2.56 -1.90 4.34
C GLY A 282 -3.73 -2.91 4.25
N CYS A 283 -4.97 -2.45 4.34
CA CYS A 283 -6.19 -3.26 4.16
C CYS A 283 -6.75 -3.22 2.73
N ALA A 284 -6.25 -2.33 1.88
CA ALA A 284 -6.72 -2.19 0.51
C ALA A 284 -5.76 -2.80 -0.52
N PHE A 285 -6.33 -3.37 -1.58
CA PHE A 285 -5.60 -3.87 -2.74
C PHE A 285 -6.38 -3.68 -4.03
N ASP A 286 -5.67 -3.56 -5.15
CA ASP A 286 -6.28 -3.46 -6.47
C ASP A 286 -6.02 -4.72 -7.29
N ILE A 287 -7.06 -5.26 -7.93
CA ILE A 287 -6.95 -6.33 -8.94
C ILE A 287 -7.10 -5.70 -10.31
N SER A 288 -6.14 -5.90 -11.23
CA SER A 288 -6.30 -5.44 -12.62
C SER A 288 -7.24 -6.34 -13.39
N TYR A 289 -8.25 -5.76 -14.01
CA TYR A 289 -9.10 -6.46 -14.98
C TYR A 289 -8.75 -6.13 -16.44
N ARG A 290 -7.67 -5.39 -16.68
CA ARG A 290 -7.27 -4.90 -18.02
C ARG A 290 -7.17 -6.00 -19.06
N TYR A 291 -6.66 -7.16 -18.66
CA TYR A 291 -6.39 -8.31 -19.53
C TYR A 291 -7.32 -9.49 -19.26
N MET A 292 -8.47 -9.23 -18.63
CA MET A 292 -9.49 -10.22 -18.34
C MET A 292 -10.61 -10.15 -19.37
N ALA A 293 -11.02 -11.33 -19.86
CA ALA A 293 -12.26 -11.51 -20.61
C ALA A 293 -13.50 -11.26 -19.74
N ALA A 294 -14.69 -11.28 -20.36
CA ALA A 294 -15.94 -10.97 -19.66
C ALA A 294 -16.28 -11.98 -18.55
N ASP A 295 -16.01 -13.27 -18.76
CA ASP A 295 -16.27 -14.35 -17.80
C ASP A 295 -15.30 -14.32 -16.61
N GLU A 296 -14.03 -14.01 -16.84
CA GLU A 296 -13.00 -13.76 -15.84
C GLU A 296 -13.41 -12.58 -14.94
N GLN A 297 -13.83 -11.47 -15.55
CA GLN A 297 -14.33 -10.30 -14.82
C GLN A 297 -15.58 -10.63 -14.03
N GLN A 298 -16.58 -11.27 -14.63
CA GLN A 298 -17.84 -11.62 -13.96
C GLN A 298 -17.58 -12.53 -12.77
N PHE A 299 -16.72 -13.53 -12.91
CA PHE A 299 -16.35 -14.41 -11.81
C PHE A 299 -15.79 -13.66 -10.60
N LEU A 300 -14.80 -12.78 -10.81
CA LEU A 300 -14.22 -12.01 -9.72
C LEU A 300 -15.24 -11.06 -9.10
N MET A 301 -16.06 -10.40 -9.92
CA MET A 301 -17.10 -9.52 -9.40
C MET A 301 -18.11 -10.27 -8.53
N ASP A 302 -18.57 -11.44 -8.97
CA ASP A 302 -19.53 -12.26 -8.21
C ASP A 302 -18.92 -12.74 -6.90
N ARG A 303 -17.63 -13.15 -6.90
CA ARG A 303 -16.96 -13.61 -5.68
C ARG A 303 -16.70 -12.46 -4.70
N ILE A 304 -16.28 -11.29 -5.20
CA ILE A 304 -16.08 -10.09 -4.37
C ILE A 304 -17.41 -9.62 -3.80
N ALA A 305 -18.49 -9.61 -4.59
CA ALA A 305 -19.83 -9.26 -4.12
C ALA A 305 -20.27 -10.19 -2.98
N GLN A 306 -20.03 -11.49 -3.09
CA GLN A 306 -20.29 -12.43 -2.00
C GLN A 306 -19.49 -12.10 -0.72
N LEU A 307 -18.20 -11.74 -0.85
CA LEU A 307 -17.40 -11.34 0.32
C LEU A 307 -17.91 -10.04 0.95
N GLU A 308 -18.47 -9.12 0.16
CA GLU A 308 -19.09 -7.90 0.64
C GLU A 308 -20.42 -8.18 1.37
N ASP A 309 -21.26 -9.07 0.83
CA ASP A 309 -22.48 -9.55 1.49
C ASP A 309 -22.20 -10.26 2.82
N GLU A 310 -21.08 -11.00 2.89
CA GLU A 310 -20.56 -11.61 4.11
C GLU A 310 -19.98 -10.57 5.10
N GLY A 311 -19.88 -9.30 4.69
CA GLY A 311 -19.37 -8.20 5.51
C GLY A 311 -17.86 -8.22 5.70
N LYS A 312 -17.11 -8.95 4.87
CA LYS A 312 -15.65 -9.12 4.96
C LYS A 312 -14.88 -8.04 4.21
N VAL A 313 -15.45 -7.53 3.12
CA VAL A 313 -14.83 -6.52 2.27
C VAL A 313 -15.80 -5.40 1.91
N GLU A 314 -15.24 -4.30 1.44
CA GLU A 314 -15.93 -3.22 0.74
C GLU A 314 -15.23 -3.03 -0.60
N ALA A 315 -15.95 -3.11 -1.72
CA ALA A 315 -15.32 -3.11 -3.02
C ALA A 315 -16.01 -2.20 -4.05
N ILE A 316 -15.25 -1.83 -5.08
CA ILE A 316 -15.83 -1.14 -6.22
C ILE A 316 -15.13 -1.51 -7.52
N LYS A 317 -15.91 -1.62 -8.59
CA LYS A 317 -15.36 -1.66 -9.95
C LYS A 317 -15.04 -0.25 -10.42
N GLU A 318 -13.77 0.10 -10.42
CA GLU A 318 -13.32 1.38 -10.95
C GLU A 318 -13.38 1.40 -12.48
N ARG A 319 -13.51 2.60 -13.07
CA ARG A 319 -13.48 2.77 -14.53
C ARG A 319 -12.09 2.65 -15.16
N ARG A 320 -11.06 2.32 -14.37
CA ARG A 320 -9.66 2.35 -14.77
C ARG A 320 -9.02 0.97 -14.96
N ASN A 321 -9.82 -0.07 -15.18
CA ASN A 321 -9.32 -1.45 -15.23
C ASN A 321 -8.91 -2.05 -13.89
N HIS A 322 -9.49 -1.57 -12.78
CA HIS A 322 -9.23 -2.14 -11.46
C HIS A 322 -10.51 -2.44 -10.68
N PHE A 323 -10.51 -3.55 -9.95
CA PHE A 323 -11.36 -3.73 -8.79
C PHE A 323 -10.57 -3.22 -7.57
N HIS A 324 -11.11 -2.23 -6.87
CA HIS A 324 -10.55 -1.77 -5.61
C HIS A 324 -11.27 -2.51 -4.48
N VAL A 325 -10.52 -3.19 -3.63
CA VAL A 325 -11.06 -4.01 -2.53
C VAL A 325 -10.42 -3.57 -1.23
N PHE A 326 -11.25 -3.29 -0.23
CA PHE A 326 -10.84 -2.98 1.14
C PHE A 326 -11.29 -4.10 2.07
N VAL A 327 -10.39 -4.64 2.89
CA VAL A 327 -10.65 -5.74 3.82
C VAL A 327 -10.87 -5.21 5.22
N PHE A 328 -11.94 -5.63 5.89
CA PHE A 328 -12.17 -5.27 7.30
C PHE A 328 -11.36 -6.18 8.22
N ALA A 329 -10.66 -5.61 9.23
CA ALA A 329 -9.77 -6.37 10.12
C ALA A 329 -10.45 -7.56 10.79
N ASP A 330 -11.65 -7.32 11.31
CA ASP A 330 -12.44 -8.30 12.05
C ASP A 330 -13.41 -9.10 11.16
N GLY A 331 -13.30 -8.96 9.84
CA GLY A 331 -14.23 -9.55 8.88
C GLY A 331 -15.66 -9.04 9.05
N ARG A 332 -15.82 -7.81 9.56
CA ARG A 332 -17.11 -7.16 9.80
C ARG A 332 -17.05 -5.70 9.41
N ARG A 333 -18.04 -5.26 8.63
CA ARG A 333 -18.25 -3.84 8.30
C ARG A 333 -18.45 -3.01 9.58
N PRO A 334 -17.87 -1.80 9.68
CA PRO A 334 -18.05 -0.92 10.82
C PRO A 334 -19.52 -0.51 11.00
N PRO A 335 -19.96 -0.16 12.23
CA PRO A 335 -21.33 0.25 12.49
C PRO A 335 -21.75 1.47 11.65
N GLU A 336 -22.97 1.46 11.11
CA GLU A 336 -23.51 2.57 10.30
C GLU A 336 -23.47 3.93 10.99
N ALA A 337 -23.61 3.95 12.33
CA ALA A 337 -23.51 5.17 13.12
C ALA A 337 -22.10 5.78 13.10
N LEU A 338 -21.06 4.96 12.93
CA LEU A 338 -19.68 5.42 12.76
C LEU A 338 -19.45 5.88 11.33
N VAL A 339 -19.91 5.11 10.34
CA VAL A 339 -19.84 5.49 8.91
C VAL A 339 -20.48 6.85 8.67
N ALA A 340 -21.63 7.12 9.28
CA ALA A 340 -22.34 8.39 9.13
C ALA A 340 -21.53 9.61 9.61
N GLN A 341 -20.62 9.45 10.58
CA GLN A 341 -19.78 10.54 11.10
C GLN A 341 -18.75 11.02 10.08
N PHE A 342 -18.33 10.13 9.17
CA PHE A 342 -17.31 10.41 8.16
C PHE A 342 -17.87 10.95 6.84
N LEU A 343 -19.19 10.93 6.64
CA LEU A 343 -19.79 11.43 5.39
C LEU A 343 -19.45 12.91 5.12
N ASP A 344 -19.50 13.74 6.16
CA ASP A 344 -19.20 15.17 6.07
C ASP A 344 -17.70 15.44 5.88
N GLU A 345 -16.84 14.60 6.48
CA GLU A 345 -15.39 14.68 6.34
C GLU A 345 -14.93 14.36 4.91
N VAL A 346 -15.52 13.32 4.30
CA VAL A 346 -15.29 12.97 2.89
C VAL A 346 -15.69 14.13 1.98
N ASP A 347 -16.80 14.81 2.28
CA ASP A 347 -17.23 15.98 1.50
C ASP A 347 -16.28 17.17 1.65
N ALA A 348 -15.83 17.45 2.87
CA ALA A 348 -14.87 18.51 3.14
C ALA A 348 -13.55 18.27 2.38
N SER A 349 -13.07 17.02 2.35
CA SER A 349 -11.90 16.62 1.58
C SER A 349 -12.10 16.85 0.07
N HIS A 350 -13.18 16.33 -0.52
CA HIS A 350 -13.47 16.56 -1.95
C HIS A 350 -13.69 18.03 -2.31
N ALA A 351 -14.22 18.85 -1.40
CA ALA A 351 -14.36 20.29 -1.60
C ALA A 351 -12.99 20.99 -1.63
N ALA A 352 -12.09 20.64 -0.70
CA ALA A 352 -10.72 21.16 -0.66
C ALA A 352 -9.94 20.78 -1.93
N GLU A 353 -10.10 19.55 -2.43
CA GLU A 353 -9.50 19.11 -3.70
C GLU A 353 -9.98 19.95 -4.89
N ARG A 354 -11.29 20.14 -5.02
CA ARG A 354 -11.88 20.94 -6.11
C ARG A 354 -11.39 22.39 -6.08
N ALA A 355 -11.15 22.94 -4.89
CA ALA A 355 -10.58 24.27 -4.73
C ALA A 355 -9.08 24.33 -5.07
N ALA A 356 -8.33 23.26 -4.80
CA ALA A 356 -6.89 23.15 -5.08
C ALA A 356 -6.56 22.74 -6.52
N ALA A 357 -7.51 22.13 -7.24
CA ALA A 357 -7.31 21.71 -8.62
C ALA A 357 -7.02 22.92 -9.55
N PRO A 358 -5.99 22.85 -10.40
CA PRO A 358 -5.69 23.94 -11.33
C PRO A 358 -6.90 24.18 -12.23
N ARG A 359 -7.42 25.42 -12.24
CA ARG A 359 -8.48 25.83 -13.17
C ARG A 359 -8.00 25.56 -14.59
N ARG A 360 -8.58 24.55 -15.24
CA ARG A 360 -8.39 24.32 -16.68
C ARG A 360 -8.80 25.62 -17.38
N SER A 361 -7.82 26.42 -17.80
CA SER A 361 -8.07 27.57 -18.66
C SER A 361 -8.77 27.05 -19.89
N GLY A 362 -10.05 27.37 -20.05
CA GLY A 362 -10.87 26.93 -21.16
C GLY A 362 -10.15 27.29 -22.45
N ARG A 363 -9.66 26.28 -23.16
CA ARG A 363 -9.12 26.45 -24.50
C ARG A 363 -10.32 26.84 -25.36
N ALA A 364 -10.48 28.14 -25.60
CA ALA A 364 -11.49 28.68 -26.48
C ALA A 364 -11.42 27.90 -27.80
N ARG A 365 -12.49 27.19 -28.14
CA ARG A 365 -12.67 26.60 -29.46
C ARG A 365 -12.77 27.76 -30.45
N HIS A 366 -11.63 28.19 -30.99
CA HIS A 366 -11.63 28.96 -32.23
C HIS A 366 -12.11 28.03 -33.33
N GLY A 367 -13.39 28.18 -33.69
CA GLY A 367 -13.93 27.61 -34.90
C GLY A 367 -13.24 28.26 -36.09
N ALA A 368 -12.37 27.51 -36.76
CA ALA A 368 -11.94 27.85 -38.10
C ALA A 368 -12.96 27.27 -39.09
N ARG A 369 -13.89 28.13 -39.53
CA ARG A 369 -14.54 27.99 -40.83
C ARG A 369 -13.56 28.50 -41.90
N ALA A 370 -13.23 27.66 -42.88
CA ALA A 370 -12.82 28.04 -44.23
C ALA A 370 -12.98 26.78 -45.11
N ARG A 371 -14.05 26.73 -45.92
CA ARG A 371 -14.11 27.02 -47.37
C ARG A 371 -13.74 25.82 -48.22
#